data_AF-A0A813CEH7-F1
#
_entry.id   AF-A0A813CEH7-F1
#
_cell.length_a   1.000
_cell.length_b   1.000
_cell.length_c   1.000
_cell.angle_alpha   90.00
_cell.angle_beta   90.00
_cell.angle_gamma   90.00
#
_symmetry.space_group_name_H-M   'P 1'
#
loop_
_entity.id
_entity.type
_entity.pdbx_description
1 polymer ?
#
loop_
_entity_poly.entity_id
_entity_poly.type
_entity_poly.pdbx_seq_one_letter_code
_entity_poly.pdbx_strand_id
1 'polypeptide(L)'
;MHRRLWAKHYVALWRHLWRRNKGEHYRHCYSVLGLSGAPTPPSALALSRAVLLRQVSIAGPVTLLQLLHVQWQETPKVAWLGEIRRDIQHVAQYAQAARTLLGTRDAVRSLVEALQDDPDWWVRQVKNACKTSVTDMVSCAPPPSSAMDGCRGARPPDAAATRAQVHGVPRKAHACPWCEASFDMRKHLGAFARLLGTSRISNTMMNVREVEGTEARQAKSLRRGAWDAFTAALPTLQSHGHKTLTTAERIDLLGEDLNLGLLSRLFRPDPTFLAWVSSFIQSRSKDGPRGYAAAFWDN
;
A
#
# COMPACT_ATOMS: atom_id res chain seq x y z
N MET A 1 -8.32 -10.22 -11.33
CA MET A 1 -7.01 -9.48 -11.30
C MET A 1 -6.75 -8.35 -10.25
N HIS A 2 -7.74 -7.55 -9.81
CA HIS A 2 -7.56 -6.13 -9.42
C HIS A 2 -6.31 -5.65 -8.64
N ARG A 3 -5.82 -6.30 -7.57
CA ARG A 3 -4.73 -5.72 -6.74
C ARG A 3 -3.41 -5.55 -7.52
N ARG A 4 -3.13 -6.49 -8.44
CA ARG A 4 -1.98 -6.43 -9.36
C ARG A 4 -2.21 -5.39 -10.46
N LEU A 5 -3.45 -5.25 -10.94
CA LEU A 5 -3.84 -4.26 -11.94
C LEU A 5 -3.80 -2.82 -11.40
N TRP A 6 -4.23 -2.59 -10.15
CA TRP A 6 -4.08 -1.32 -9.45
C TRP A 6 -2.61 -0.95 -9.28
N ALA A 7 -1.76 -1.86 -8.78
CA ALA A 7 -0.33 -1.60 -8.70
C ALA A 7 0.29 -1.29 -10.07
N LYS A 8 -0.14 -1.99 -11.13
CA LYS A 8 0.30 -1.80 -12.53
C LYS A 8 -0.10 -0.42 -13.07
N HIS A 9 -1.37 -0.02 -12.98
CA HIS A 9 -1.84 1.30 -13.43
C HIS A 9 -1.27 2.43 -12.57
N TYR A 10 -1.16 2.22 -11.25
CA TYR A 10 -0.52 3.15 -10.34
C TYR A 10 0.92 3.41 -10.78
N VAL A 11 1.73 2.35 -10.94
CA VAL A 11 3.13 2.47 -11.38
C VAL A 11 3.28 2.95 -12.85
N ALA A 12 2.27 2.76 -13.70
CA ALA A 12 2.25 3.29 -15.07
C ALA A 12 2.01 4.82 -15.11
N LEU A 13 0.95 5.29 -14.43
CA LEU A 13 0.65 6.72 -14.22
C LEU A 13 1.86 7.46 -13.62
N TRP A 14 2.58 6.76 -12.75
CA TRP A 14 3.81 7.21 -12.11
C TRP A 14 4.94 7.56 -13.08
N ARG A 15 5.30 6.64 -13.97
CA ARG A 15 6.48 6.81 -14.85
C ARG A 15 6.36 8.02 -15.78
N HIS A 16 5.16 8.33 -16.26
CA HIS A 16 4.95 9.49 -17.14
C HIS A 16 5.04 10.83 -16.41
N LEU A 17 4.74 10.87 -15.11
CA LEU A 17 4.64 12.11 -14.33
C LEU A 17 5.88 12.38 -13.46
N TRP A 18 7.05 11.81 -13.82
CA TRP A 18 8.32 12.00 -13.10
C TRP A 18 9.55 11.90 -14.01
N ARG A 19 9.86 12.96 -14.78
CA ARG A 19 11.16 13.09 -15.44
C ARG A 19 12.24 13.36 -14.38
N ARG A 20 13.31 12.56 -14.36
CA ARG A 20 14.45 12.73 -13.44
C ARG A 20 15.41 13.81 -13.95
N ASN A 21 15.17 15.06 -13.59
CA ASN A 21 16.22 16.09 -13.65
C ASN A 21 17.18 15.90 -12.46
N LYS A 22 18.49 16.02 -12.69
CA LYS A 22 19.52 15.97 -11.64
C LYS A 22 19.53 17.28 -10.85
N GLY A 23 19.88 17.24 -9.56
CA GLY A 23 20.02 18.43 -8.72
C GLY A 23 18.97 18.53 -7.61
N GLU A 24 17.98 19.40 -7.80
CA GLU A 24 17.45 20.20 -6.69
C GLU A 24 16.13 19.72 -6.07
N HIS A 25 15.30 18.99 -6.82
CA HIS A 25 13.90 18.72 -6.47
C HIS A 25 13.67 18.01 -5.12
N TYR A 26 14.69 17.35 -4.56
CA TYR A 26 14.56 16.59 -3.31
C TYR A 26 14.30 17.49 -2.09
N ARG A 27 14.94 18.66 -1.97
CA ARG A 27 14.75 19.57 -0.81
C ARG A 27 13.30 20.05 -0.71
N HIS A 28 12.75 20.52 -1.83
CA HIS A 28 11.35 20.93 -1.96
C HIS A 28 10.39 19.77 -1.57
N CYS A 29 10.63 18.56 -2.09
CA CYS A 29 9.78 17.40 -1.74
C CYS A 29 9.81 17.07 -0.25
N TYR A 30 10.97 17.07 0.41
CA TYR A 30 11.06 16.73 1.82
C TYR A 30 10.38 17.75 2.73
N SER A 31 10.54 19.06 2.49
CA SER A 31 9.84 20.03 3.34
C SER A 31 8.34 20.13 3.01
N VAL A 32 7.89 19.87 1.78
CA VAL A 32 6.45 19.67 1.49
C VAL A 32 5.87 18.50 2.31
N LEU A 33 6.65 17.42 2.53
CA LEU A 33 6.26 16.33 3.43
C LEU A 33 6.27 16.77 4.91
N GLY A 34 7.31 17.47 5.37
CA GLY A 34 7.37 18.05 6.71
C GLY A 34 6.19 18.98 7.03
N LEU A 35 5.91 19.96 6.17
CA LEU A 35 4.81 20.93 6.28
C LEU A 35 3.40 20.31 6.15
N SER A 36 3.30 19.07 5.67
CA SER A 36 2.04 18.29 5.64
C SER A 36 1.96 17.24 6.74
N GLY A 37 2.97 17.15 7.62
CA GLY A 37 3.08 16.12 8.66
C GLY A 37 3.24 14.69 8.11
N ALA A 38 3.59 14.56 6.83
CA ALA A 38 3.61 13.29 6.11
C ALA A 38 4.97 12.59 6.27
N PRO A 39 5.01 11.28 6.62
CA PRO A 39 6.27 10.54 6.69
C PRO A 39 6.94 10.45 5.32
N THR A 40 8.27 10.33 5.29
CA THR A 40 9.01 10.06 4.05
C THR A 40 8.54 8.74 3.41
N PRO A 41 8.66 8.58 2.08
CA PRO A 41 8.23 7.34 1.42
C PRO A 41 8.85 6.06 2.02
N PRO A 42 10.15 6.00 2.39
CA PRO A 42 10.69 4.86 3.13
C PRO A 42 10.02 4.64 4.50
N SER A 43 9.84 5.69 5.31
CA SER A 43 9.14 5.60 6.60
C SER A 43 7.69 5.10 6.45
N ALA A 44 6.98 5.51 5.39
CA ALA A 44 5.62 5.06 5.10
C ALA A 44 5.54 3.58 4.71
N LEU A 45 6.53 3.07 3.97
CA LEU A 45 6.66 1.66 3.62
C LEU A 45 7.00 0.82 4.85
N ALA A 46 7.98 1.26 5.65
CA ALA A 46 8.36 0.62 6.90
C ALA A 46 7.15 0.47 7.84
N LEU A 47 6.33 1.52 7.98
CA LEU A 47 5.13 1.48 8.80
C LEU A 47 4.09 0.49 8.24
N SER A 48 3.92 0.47 6.91
CA SER A 48 3.00 -0.46 6.23
C SER A 48 3.45 -1.92 6.37
N ARG A 49 4.75 -2.21 6.25
CA ARG A 49 5.31 -3.55 6.47
C ARG A 49 5.28 -3.95 7.95
N ALA A 50 5.56 -3.03 8.88
CA ALA A 50 5.48 -3.29 10.32
C ALA A 50 4.06 -3.67 10.78
N VAL A 51 3.04 -2.95 10.29
CA VAL A 51 1.63 -3.28 10.57
C VAL A 51 1.25 -4.65 9.98
N LEU A 52 1.72 -4.98 8.77
CA LEU A 52 1.50 -6.31 8.20
C LEU A 52 2.22 -7.40 8.99
N LEU A 53 3.48 -7.18 9.40
CA LEU A 53 4.24 -8.14 10.21
C LEU A 53 3.53 -8.45 11.53
N ARG A 54 3.08 -7.42 12.25
CA ARG A 54 2.23 -7.56 13.46
C ARG A 54 0.94 -8.33 13.20
N GLN A 55 0.26 -8.07 12.08
CA GLN A 55 -0.98 -8.79 11.73
C GLN A 55 -0.72 -10.28 11.48
N VAL A 56 0.41 -10.61 10.83
CA VAL A 56 0.77 -12.00 10.53
C VAL A 56 1.36 -12.71 11.76
N SER A 57 2.04 -12.02 12.69
CA SER A 57 2.50 -12.64 13.94
C SER A 57 1.37 -12.92 14.94
N ILE A 58 0.39 -12.02 15.08
CA ILE A 58 -0.74 -12.22 16.02
C ILE A 58 -1.80 -13.18 15.46
N ALA A 59 -2.13 -13.07 14.16
CA ALA A 59 -3.32 -13.73 13.58
C ALA A 59 -3.08 -14.32 12.17
N GLY A 60 -1.82 -14.43 11.74
CA GLY A 60 -1.48 -15.05 10.47
C GLY A 60 -1.49 -16.58 10.55
N PRO A 61 -1.78 -17.30 9.46
CA PRO A 61 -1.59 -18.74 9.41
C PRO A 61 -0.09 -19.06 9.49
N VAL A 62 0.28 -20.05 10.31
CA VAL A 62 1.68 -20.46 10.55
C VAL A 62 2.43 -20.77 9.24
N THR A 63 1.74 -21.37 8.28
CA THR A 63 2.26 -21.67 6.94
C THR A 63 2.72 -20.43 6.17
N LEU A 64 2.14 -19.25 6.41
CA LEU A 64 2.61 -17.99 5.81
C LEU A 64 3.88 -17.48 6.48
N LEU A 65 4.00 -17.57 7.81
CA LEU A 65 5.24 -17.22 8.52
C LEU A 65 6.39 -18.13 8.08
N GLN A 66 6.14 -19.45 8.02
CA GLN A 66 7.14 -20.41 7.56
C GLN A 66 7.53 -20.22 6.09
N LEU A 67 6.58 -19.90 5.20
CA LEU A 67 6.88 -19.60 3.79
C LEU A 67 7.71 -18.29 3.65
N LEU A 68 7.38 -17.25 4.43
CA LEU A 68 8.17 -16.01 4.47
C LEU A 68 9.61 -16.25 4.99
N HIS A 69 9.76 -17.09 6.01
CA HIS A 69 11.06 -17.47 6.57
C HIS A 69 11.90 -18.30 5.59
N VAL A 70 11.32 -19.34 4.98
CA VAL A 70 12.01 -20.16 3.96
C VAL A 70 12.39 -19.31 2.75
N GLN A 71 11.51 -18.43 2.26
CA GLN A 71 11.85 -17.49 1.18
C GLN A 71 13.05 -16.61 1.55
N TRP A 72 13.13 -16.19 2.81
CA TRP A 72 14.22 -15.34 3.32
C TRP A 72 15.54 -16.09 3.51
N GLN A 73 15.53 -17.36 3.93
CA GLN A 73 16.73 -18.21 3.95
C GLN A 73 17.28 -18.42 2.52
N GLU A 74 16.42 -18.78 1.57
CA GLU A 74 16.79 -19.06 0.18
C GLU A 74 17.20 -17.80 -0.60
N THR A 75 16.50 -16.67 -0.40
CA THR A 75 16.63 -15.47 -1.25
C THR A 75 16.67 -14.13 -0.48
N PRO A 76 17.57 -13.96 0.51
CA PRO A 76 17.51 -12.87 1.50
C PRO A 76 17.57 -11.43 0.95
N LYS A 77 18.00 -11.24 -0.30
CA LYS A 77 18.07 -9.92 -0.97
C LYS A 77 16.75 -9.48 -1.62
N VAL A 78 15.83 -10.40 -1.87
CA VAL A 78 14.55 -10.19 -2.60
C VAL A 78 13.32 -10.72 -1.87
N ALA A 79 13.49 -11.57 -0.86
CA ALA A 79 12.42 -11.99 0.04
C ALA A 79 11.79 -10.82 0.79
N TRP A 80 10.53 -10.94 1.18
CA TRP A 80 9.80 -9.86 1.85
C TRP A 80 10.42 -9.46 3.21
N LEU A 81 10.94 -10.42 3.99
CA LEU A 81 11.71 -10.15 5.21
C LEU A 81 13.07 -9.47 4.93
N GLY A 82 13.63 -9.65 3.73
CA GLY A 82 14.84 -8.95 3.29
C GLY A 82 14.65 -7.43 3.16
N GLU A 83 13.43 -6.99 2.82
CA GLU A 83 13.06 -5.57 2.83
C GLU A 83 12.98 -5.01 4.26
N ILE A 84 12.58 -5.82 5.25
CA ILE A 84 12.51 -5.41 6.66
C ILE A 84 13.90 -5.01 7.18
N ARG A 85 14.99 -5.64 6.70
CA ARG A 85 16.35 -5.20 7.05
C ARG A 85 16.63 -3.75 6.64
N ARG A 86 16.10 -3.30 5.49
CA ARG A 86 16.22 -1.90 5.04
C ARG A 86 15.33 -0.97 5.88
N ASP A 87 14.16 -1.44 6.28
CA ASP A 87 13.28 -0.70 7.19
C ASP A 87 13.93 -0.50 8.56
N ILE A 88 14.61 -1.51 9.11
CA ILE A 88 15.43 -1.38 10.34
C ILE A 88 16.54 -0.34 10.14
N GLN A 89 17.30 -0.43 9.03
CA GLN A 89 18.37 0.53 8.72
C GLN A 89 17.87 1.98 8.58
N HIS A 90 16.66 2.18 8.05
CA HIS A 90 16.04 3.49 7.93
C HIS A 90 15.51 4.01 9.28
N VAL A 91 14.82 3.18 10.04
CA VAL A 91 14.24 3.51 11.34
C VAL A 91 15.31 3.74 12.42
N ALA A 92 16.44 3.04 12.35
CA ALA A 92 17.59 3.19 13.25
C ALA A 92 18.23 4.58 13.20
N GLN A 93 18.07 5.34 12.11
CA GLN A 93 18.50 6.74 12.06
C GLN A 93 17.82 7.55 13.18
N TYR A 94 16.52 7.32 13.37
CA TYR A 94 15.64 8.10 14.24
C TYR A 94 15.27 7.43 15.58
N ALA A 95 15.44 6.10 15.72
CA ALA A 95 15.06 5.34 16.91
C ALA A 95 16.22 4.50 17.45
N GLN A 96 16.68 4.79 18.67
CA GLN A 96 17.79 4.09 19.34
C GLN A 96 17.52 2.58 19.47
N ALA A 97 16.28 2.18 19.77
CA ALA A 97 15.87 0.78 19.90
C ALA A 97 15.88 -0.01 18.57
N ALA A 98 16.03 0.65 17.42
CA ALA A 98 16.31 0.00 16.14
C ALA A 98 17.82 -0.04 15.81
N ARG A 99 18.64 0.80 16.46
CA ARG A 99 20.12 0.71 16.36
C ARG A 99 20.66 -0.51 17.10
N THR A 100 20.06 -0.87 18.23
CA THR A 100 20.41 -2.09 18.98
C THR A 100 20.22 -3.35 18.12
N LEU A 101 19.12 -3.44 17.36
CA LEU A 101 18.92 -4.52 16.38
C LEU A 101 20.05 -4.58 15.35
N LEU A 102 20.52 -3.44 14.82
CA LEU A 102 21.65 -3.41 13.87
C LEU A 102 23.00 -3.83 14.49
N GLY A 103 23.13 -3.80 15.81
CA GLY A 103 24.30 -4.32 16.52
C GLY A 103 24.29 -5.85 16.67
N THR A 104 23.16 -6.52 16.41
CA THR A 104 23.06 -7.98 16.43
C THR A 104 23.64 -8.60 15.14
N ARG A 105 24.01 -9.89 15.21
CA ARG A 105 24.46 -10.65 14.04
C ARG A 105 23.37 -10.79 12.97
N ASP A 106 22.10 -10.79 13.38
CA ASP A 106 20.94 -10.97 12.50
C ASP A 106 19.75 -10.10 12.96
N ALA A 107 19.78 -8.83 12.57
CA ALA A 107 18.78 -7.82 12.93
C ALA A 107 17.34 -8.20 12.55
N VAL A 108 17.13 -9.12 11.59
CA VAL A 108 15.79 -9.57 11.21
C VAL A 108 15.31 -10.68 12.14
N ARG A 109 16.18 -11.63 12.50
CA ARG A 109 15.88 -12.63 13.53
C ARG A 109 15.55 -11.97 14.87
N SER A 110 16.40 -11.06 15.36
CA SER A 110 16.15 -10.40 16.65
C SER A 110 15.00 -9.38 16.64
N LEU A 111 14.54 -8.94 15.47
CA LEU A 111 13.25 -8.27 15.34
C LEU A 111 12.08 -9.25 15.53
N VAL A 112 12.18 -10.48 15.02
CA VAL A 112 11.14 -11.51 15.18
C VAL A 112 11.09 -12.05 16.60
N GLU A 113 12.25 -12.21 17.27
CA GLU A 113 12.36 -12.50 18.71
C GLU A 113 11.57 -11.44 19.52
N ALA A 114 11.90 -10.15 19.35
CA ALA A 114 11.21 -9.05 20.05
C ALA A 114 9.71 -8.89 19.71
N LEU A 115 9.23 -9.48 18.60
CA LEU A 115 7.82 -9.48 18.20
C LEU A 115 7.02 -10.66 18.78
N GLN A 116 7.67 -11.63 19.41
CA GLN A 116 7.03 -12.67 20.23
C GLN A 116 6.70 -12.09 21.61
N ASP A 117 7.67 -11.38 22.22
CA ASP A 117 7.49 -10.67 23.50
C ASP A 117 6.44 -9.55 23.39
N ASP A 118 6.53 -8.71 22.36
CA ASP A 118 5.63 -7.58 22.16
C ASP A 118 5.37 -7.30 20.66
N PRO A 119 4.27 -7.81 20.08
CA PRO A 119 3.99 -7.67 18.66
C PRO A 119 3.63 -6.23 18.25
N ASP A 120 3.39 -5.31 19.18
CA ASP A 120 3.21 -3.88 18.91
C ASP A 120 4.54 -3.11 18.93
N TRP A 121 5.60 -3.64 19.55
CA TRP A 121 6.88 -2.95 19.75
C TRP A 121 7.42 -2.33 18.47
N TRP A 122 7.51 -3.12 17.39
CA TRP A 122 8.05 -2.63 16.13
C TRP A 122 7.20 -1.51 15.53
N VAL A 123 5.87 -1.67 15.56
CA VAL A 123 4.93 -0.63 15.09
C VAL A 123 5.08 0.66 15.91
N ARG A 124 5.37 0.58 17.21
CA ARG A 124 5.69 1.76 18.04
C ARG A 124 7.04 2.39 17.65
N GLN A 125 8.10 1.61 17.41
CA GLN A 125 9.39 2.15 16.95
C GLN A 125 9.27 2.86 15.60
N VAL A 126 8.62 2.25 14.60
CA VAL A 126 8.45 2.89 13.28
C VAL A 126 7.56 4.13 13.37
N LYS A 127 6.46 4.11 14.13
CA LYS A 127 5.64 5.32 14.38
C LYS A 127 6.44 6.45 15.03
N ASN A 128 7.38 6.13 15.92
CA ASN A 128 8.26 7.13 16.53
C ASN A 128 9.22 7.71 15.49
N ALA A 129 9.93 6.86 14.73
CA ALA A 129 10.81 7.29 13.65
C ALA A 129 10.09 8.13 12.57
N CYS A 130 8.83 7.81 12.24
CA CYS A 130 8.00 8.65 11.38
C CYS A 130 7.89 10.08 11.94
N LYS A 131 7.55 10.24 13.22
CA LYS A 131 7.42 11.56 13.86
C LYS A 131 8.74 12.33 13.86
N THR A 132 9.84 11.72 14.30
CA THR A 132 11.17 12.36 14.30
C THR A 132 11.58 12.78 12.89
N SER A 133 11.38 11.92 11.89
CA SER A 133 11.70 12.26 10.49
C SER A 133 10.87 13.44 9.95
N VAL A 134 9.65 13.64 10.44
CA VAL A 134 8.83 14.82 10.10
C VAL A 134 9.36 16.07 10.80
N THR A 135 9.74 15.99 12.08
CA THR A 135 10.38 17.09 12.80
C THR A 135 11.68 17.52 12.12
N ASP A 136 12.53 16.58 11.72
CA ASP A 136 13.78 16.86 11.01
C ASP A 136 13.56 17.49 9.63
N MET A 137 12.50 17.10 8.91
CA MET A 137 12.12 17.74 7.63
C MET A 137 11.60 19.17 7.80
N VAL A 138 11.14 19.54 9.00
CA VAL A 138 10.72 20.91 9.33
C VAL A 138 11.91 21.74 9.84
N SER A 139 12.81 21.18 10.65
CA SER A 139 14.02 21.89 11.12
C SER A 139 15.07 22.08 10.02
N CYS A 140 15.17 21.15 9.06
CA CYS A 140 16.04 21.28 7.88
C CYS A 140 15.46 22.21 6.78
N ALA A 141 14.31 22.85 7.00
CA ALA A 141 13.79 23.87 6.10
C ALA A 141 14.57 25.18 6.31
N PRO A 142 15.37 25.69 5.33
CA PRO A 142 15.94 27.03 5.45
C PRO A 142 14.84 28.09 5.59
N PRO A 143 15.10 29.19 6.32
CA PRO A 143 14.11 30.24 6.54
C PRO A 143 13.69 30.89 5.21
N PRO A 144 12.42 31.34 5.09
CA PRO A 144 11.88 31.84 3.82
C PRO A 144 12.59 33.10 3.28
N SER A 145 13.35 33.80 4.13
CA SER A 145 14.16 34.96 3.75
C SER A 145 15.41 34.63 2.91
N SER A 146 15.91 33.39 2.92
CA SER A 146 17.19 33.04 2.26
C SER A 146 17.05 32.44 0.85
N ALA A 147 15.90 32.63 0.18
CA ALA A 147 15.55 31.89 -1.04
C ALA A 147 15.35 32.76 -2.31
N MET A 148 15.36 34.09 -2.22
CA MET A 148 14.88 34.95 -3.32
C MET A 148 15.82 35.12 -4.53
N ASP A 149 17.11 34.83 -4.42
CA ASP A 149 18.08 35.12 -5.50
C ASP A 149 18.25 33.98 -6.52
N GLY A 150 17.80 32.76 -6.20
CA GLY A 150 18.07 31.58 -7.05
C GLY A 150 17.06 31.30 -8.16
N CYS A 151 15.76 31.50 -7.93
CA CYS A 151 14.71 30.92 -8.78
C CYS A 151 14.15 31.84 -9.89
N ARG A 152 14.80 32.97 -10.18
CA ARG A 152 14.27 34.04 -11.08
C ARG A 152 14.38 33.73 -12.58
N GLY A 153 14.24 32.46 -12.98
CA GLY A 153 14.48 31.98 -14.36
C GLY A 153 13.27 31.41 -15.12
N ALA A 154 12.15 31.15 -14.46
CA ALA A 154 10.96 30.54 -15.09
C ALA A 154 9.86 31.58 -15.32
N ARG A 155 9.79 32.15 -16.53
CA ARG A 155 8.71 33.03 -16.98
C ARG A 155 7.37 32.26 -16.96
N PRO A 156 6.30 32.76 -16.33
CA PRO A 156 5.02 32.07 -16.31
C PRO A 156 4.38 32.05 -17.71
N PRO A 157 3.74 30.95 -18.13
CA PRO A 157 2.78 30.97 -19.23
C PRO A 157 1.49 31.66 -18.76
N ASP A 158 0.87 32.44 -19.64
CA ASP A 158 -0.26 33.30 -19.29
C ASP A 158 -1.52 32.55 -18.81
N ALA A 159 -2.31 33.24 -17.98
CA ALA A 159 -3.39 32.64 -17.22
C ALA A 159 -4.66 32.37 -18.04
N ALA A 160 -4.86 31.11 -18.44
CA ALA A 160 -6.15 30.59 -18.89
C ALA A 160 -6.89 29.93 -17.71
N ALA A 161 -7.76 30.69 -17.03
CA ALA A 161 -8.44 30.23 -15.82
C ALA A 161 -9.76 29.49 -16.12
N THR A 162 -9.87 28.23 -15.68
CA THR A 162 -11.18 27.60 -15.44
C THR A 162 -11.11 26.61 -14.26
N ARG A 163 -11.48 27.07 -13.06
CA ARG A 163 -11.55 26.23 -11.84
C ARG A 163 -12.95 26.28 -11.25
N ALA A 164 -13.80 25.33 -11.67
CA ALA A 164 -15.15 25.19 -11.14
C ALA A 164 -15.13 25.05 -9.60
N GLN A 165 -15.81 25.97 -8.91
CA GLN A 165 -16.03 25.88 -7.48
C GLN A 165 -17.17 24.89 -7.20
N VAL A 166 -16.92 23.90 -6.36
CA VAL A 166 -17.98 23.01 -5.83
C VAL A 166 -17.84 22.94 -4.31
N HIS A 167 -18.75 23.67 -3.66
CA HIS A 167 -19.14 23.70 -2.25
C HIS A 167 -18.11 23.34 -1.13
N GLY A 168 -17.93 24.30 -0.23
CA GLY A 168 -18.50 24.12 1.11
C GLY A 168 -17.55 24.08 2.29
N VAL A 169 -16.24 23.84 2.09
CA VAL A 169 -15.25 23.88 3.19
C VAL A 169 -13.99 24.62 2.73
N PRO A 170 -13.55 25.68 3.42
CA PRO A 170 -12.29 26.35 3.14
C PRO A 170 -11.12 25.43 3.51
N ARG A 171 -10.65 24.64 2.52
CA ARG A 171 -9.42 23.87 2.66
C ARG A 171 -8.27 24.85 2.71
N LYS A 172 -7.51 24.85 3.82
CA LYS A 172 -6.23 25.55 3.90
C LYS A 172 -5.33 25.00 2.79
N ALA A 173 -5.08 25.82 1.77
CA ALA A 173 -4.09 25.51 0.75
C ALA A 173 -2.71 25.73 1.41
N HIS A 174 -1.85 24.72 1.38
CA HIS A 174 -0.51 24.84 1.91
C HIS A 174 0.33 25.56 0.84
N ALA A 175 0.92 26.70 1.19
CA ALA A 175 1.91 27.37 0.34
C ALA A 175 3.28 26.71 0.54
N CYS A 176 4.06 26.58 -0.53
CA CYS A 176 5.47 26.22 -0.42
C CYS A 176 6.32 27.45 -0.09
N PRO A 177 7.30 27.39 0.83
CA PRO A 177 8.19 28.53 1.09
C PRO A 177 9.37 28.65 0.09
N TRP A 178 9.46 27.79 -0.94
CA TRP A 178 10.44 27.93 -2.05
C TRP A 178 9.82 28.31 -3.41
N CYS A 179 8.48 28.31 -3.54
CA CYS A 179 7.81 28.75 -4.76
C CYS A 179 6.35 29.08 -4.49
N GLU A 180 5.74 29.88 -5.37
CA GLU A 180 4.36 30.37 -5.28
C GLU A 180 3.28 29.27 -5.39
N ALA A 181 3.66 28.00 -5.46
CA ALA A 181 2.75 26.86 -5.54
C ALA A 181 1.97 26.69 -4.22
N SER A 182 0.64 26.80 -4.30
CA SER A 182 -0.29 26.47 -3.22
C SER A 182 -1.09 25.19 -3.54
N PHE A 183 -1.24 24.29 -2.56
CA PHE A 183 -1.80 22.95 -2.81
C PHE A 183 -2.79 22.43 -1.76
N ASP A 184 -3.81 21.72 -2.26
CA ASP A 184 -4.66 20.80 -1.48
C ASP A 184 -3.84 19.55 -1.11
N MET A 185 -3.55 19.28 0.18
CA MET A 185 -2.80 18.07 0.58
C MET A 185 -3.35 16.76 -0.02
N ARG A 186 -4.69 16.64 -0.11
CA ARG A 186 -5.38 15.47 -0.68
C ARG A 186 -5.04 15.20 -2.16
N LYS A 187 -4.55 16.21 -2.91
CA LYS A 187 -4.13 16.06 -4.31
C LYS A 187 -2.65 15.72 -4.45
N HIS A 188 -1.79 16.19 -3.53
CA HIS A 188 -0.35 15.96 -3.63
C HIS A 188 0.08 14.56 -3.16
N LEU A 189 -0.60 13.94 -2.20
CA LEU A 189 -0.29 12.56 -1.79
C LEU A 189 -0.52 11.54 -2.92
N GLY A 190 -1.51 11.77 -3.78
CA GLY A 190 -1.70 11.02 -5.04
C GLY A 190 -0.55 11.19 -6.05
N ALA A 191 0.36 12.14 -5.80
CA ALA A 191 1.57 12.39 -6.56
C ALA A 191 2.88 12.00 -5.84
N PHE A 192 2.85 11.42 -4.61
CA PHE A 192 4.07 11.20 -3.80
C PHE A 192 4.56 9.75 -3.51
N ALA A 193 3.72 8.71 -3.46
CA ALA A 193 4.19 7.32 -3.21
C ALA A 193 4.74 6.57 -4.46
N ARG A 194 5.64 7.23 -5.22
CA ARG A 194 5.80 7.12 -6.76
C ARG A 194 6.98 6.03 -6.87
N LEU A 195 7.92 6.00 -5.92
CA LEU A 195 9.34 5.67 -6.13
C LEU A 195 9.77 4.18 -6.30
N LEU A 196 8.87 3.21 -6.53
CA LEU A 196 9.14 1.75 -6.33
C LEU A 196 8.72 0.85 -7.51
N GLY A 197 9.20 1.14 -8.73
CA GLY A 197 8.57 0.59 -9.95
C GLY A 197 8.86 -0.89 -10.31
N THR A 198 7.82 -1.61 -10.74
CA THR A 198 7.87 -2.81 -11.62
C THR A 198 6.95 -2.61 -12.86
N SER A 199 6.82 -3.54 -13.81
CA SER A 199 6.77 -3.17 -15.25
C SER A 199 5.51 -3.55 -16.08
N ARG A 200 5.28 -2.72 -17.13
CA ARG A 200 4.53 -2.93 -18.41
C ARG A 200 2.97 -3.00 -18.45
N ILE A 201 2.43 -2.46 -19.57
CA ILE A 201 1.08 -2.59 -20.18
C ILE A 201 -0.05 -1.65 -19.63
N SER A 202 -1.02 -1.31 -20.50
CA SER A 202 -1.68 0.02 -20.62
C SER A 202 -3.22 0.08 -20.50
N ASN A 203 -3.76 1.30 -20.52
CA ASN A 203 -5.13 1.79 -20.82
C ASN A 203 -6.39 1.08 -20.29
N THR A 204 -7.15 1.77 -19.43
CA THR A 204 -8.56 2.20 -19.64
C THR A 204 -9.07 2.98 -18.42
N MET A 205 -9.56 4.22 -18.58
CA MET A 205 -10.10 5.02 -17.46
C MET A 205 -11.29 5.94 -17.80
N MET A 206 -11.75 5.99 -19.07
CA MET A 206 -12.90 6.83 -19.45
C MET A 206 -14.24 6.17 -19.05
N ASN A 207 -14.48 4.93 -19.47
CA ASN A 207 -15.79 4.26 -19.36
C ASN A 207 -16.33 4.19 -17.91
N VAL A 208 -15.46 4.06 -16.90
CA VAL A 208 -15.87 3.90 -15.49
C VAL A 208 -16.70 5.11 -15.01
N ARG A 209 -16.30 6.33 -15.38
CA ARG A 209 -17.00 7.57 -14.96
C ARG A 209 -18.36 7.74 -15.61
N GLU A 210 -18.58 7.11 -16.75
CA GLU A 210 -19.84 7.17 -17.48
C GLU A 210 -20.87 6.23 -16.84
N VAL A 211 -20.44 5.02 -16.47
CA VAL A 211 -21.25 4.04 -15.72
C VAL A 211 -21.57 4.52 -14.29
N GLU A 212 -20.57 4.98 -13.53
CA GLU A 212 -20.81 5.59 -12.20
C GLU A 212 -21.75 6.81 -12.30
N GLY A 213 -21.74 7.49 -13.45
CA GLY A 213 -22.57 8.66 -13.75
C GLY A 213 -24.05 8.36 -14.00
N THR A 214 -24.42 7.14 -14.42
CA THR A 214 -25.84 6.76 -14.63
C THR A 214 -26.48 6.24 -13.34
N GLU A 215 -25.80 5.37 -12.60
CA GLU A 215 -26.26 4.87 -11.29
C GLU A 215 -26.51 6.02 -10.30
N ALA A 216 -25.59 6.98 -10.24
CA ALA A 216 -25.73 8.16 -9.37
C ALA A 216 -26.94 9.04 -9.73
N ARG A 217 -27.37 9.06 -11.01
CA ARG A 217 -28.59 9.77 -11.45
C ARG A 217 -29.84 8.99 -11.05
N GLN A 218 -29.88 7.68 -11.26
CA GLN A 218 -30.99 6.81 -10.87
C GLN A 218 -31.22 6.84 -9.34
N ALA A 219 -30.14 6.69 -8.56
CA ALA A 219 -30.19 6.78 -7.10
C ALA A 219 -30.63 8.17 -6.58
N LYS A 220 -30.39 9.24 -7.35
CA LYS A 220 -30.88 10.60 -7.05
C LYS A 220 -32.35 10.80 -7.46
N SER A 221 -32.85 10.07 -8.46
CA SER A 221 -34.25 10.07 -8.87
C SER A 221 -35.13 9.36 -7.83
N LEU A 222 -34.70 8.18 -7.36
CA LEU A 222 -35.35 7.44 -6.27
C LEU A 222 -35.54 8.30 -5.01
N ARG A 223 -34.47 8.99 -4.56
CA ARG A 223 -34.53 9.91 -3.39
C ARG A 223 -35.39 11.16 -3.60
N ARG A 224 -35.89 11.40 -4.82
CA ARG A 224 -36.79 12.52 -5.16
C ARG A 224 -38.25 12.10 -5.30
N GLY A 225 -38.59 10.85 -4.97
CA GLY A 225 -39.97 10.37 -4.98
C GLY A 225 -40.46 9.85 -6.33
N ALA A 226 -39.58 9.72 -7.34
CA ALA A 226 -39.92 9.17 -8.65
C ALA A 226 -40.04 7.63 -8.62
N TRP A 227 -40.94 7.12 -7.77
CA TRP A 227 -41.21 5.69 -7.58
C TRP A 227 -42.11 5.11 -8.68
N ASP A 228 -42.92 5.94 -9.33
CA ASP A 228 -43.89 5.53 -10.35
C ASP A 228 -43.26 4.89 -11.61
N ALA A 229 -41.95 5.08 -11.79
CA ALA A 229 -41.14 4.43 -12.83
C ALA A 229 -40.74 2.97 -12.52
N PHE A 230 -41.11 2.45 -11.34
CA PHE A 230 -40.74 1.11 -10.88
C PHE A 230 -41.96 0.20 -10.79
N THR A 231 -42.17 -0.61 -11.84
CA THR A 231 -43.09 -1.75 -11.79
C THR A 231 -42.73 -2.66 -10.62
N ALA A 232 -43.69 -2.96 -9.76
CA ALA A 232 -43.49 -3.87 -8.64
C ALA A 232 -42.95 -5.23 -9.14
N ALA A 233 -41.98 -5.80 -8.44
CA ALA A 233 -41.43 -7.11 -8.79
C ALA A 233 -42.55 -8.15 -8.79
N LEU A 234 -42.75 -8.83 -9.93
CA LEU A 234 -43.75 -9.88 -10.07
C LEU A 234 -43.55 -10.97 -9.01
N PRO A 235 -44.63 -11.64 -8.55
CA PRO A 235 -44.53 -12.75 -7.61
C PRO A 235 -43.47 -13.76 -8.06
N THR A 236 -42.65 -14.25 -7.12
CA THR A 236 -41.52 -15.11 -7.43
C THR A 236 -41.98 -16.45 -7.99
N LEU A 237 -42.07 -16.53 -9.32
CA LEU A 237 -42.14 -17.79 -10.06
C LEU A 237 -41.07 -18.73 -9.52
N GLN A 238 -41.45 -19.97 -9.25
CA GLN A 238 -40.55 -21.02 -8.79
C GLN A 238 -39.66 -21.50 -9.94
N SER A 239 -38.77 -20.61 -10.39
CA SER A 239 -37.89 -20.84 -11.52
C SER A 239 -37.01 -22.05 -11.22
N HIS A 240 -36.94 -22.97 -12.19
CA HIS A 240 -35.88 -23.96 -12.24
C HIS A 240 -34.61 -23.22 -12.64
N GLY A 241 -34.02 -22.53 -11.67
CA GLY A 241 -32.87 -21.65 -11.89
C GLY A 241 -31.74 -22.39 -12.57
N HIS A 242 -31.01 -21.70 -13.45
CA HIS A 242 -29.83 -22.25 -14.12
C HIS A 242 -28.93 -22.95 -13.10
N LYS A 243 -28.52 -24.19 -13.43
CA LYS A 243 -27.67 -25.03 -12.57
C LYS A 243 -26.59 -24.17 -11.93
N THR A 244 -26.58 -24.12 -10.60
CA THR A 244 -25.62 -23.29 -9.87
C THR A 244 -24.22 -23.82 -10.13
N LEU A 245 -23.49 -23.15 -11.03
CA LEU A 245 -22.15 -23.54 -11.48
C LEU A 245 -21.30 -24.01 -10.30
N THR A 246 -20.62 -25.13 -10.45
CA THR A 246 -19.64 -25.65 -9.49
C THR A 246 -18.46 -24.70 -9.36
N THR A 247 -17.61 -24.92 -8.36
CA THR A 247 -16.39 -24.14 -8.15
C THR A 247 -15.48 -24.12 -9.39
N ALA A 248 -15.36 -25.25 -10.10
CA ALA A 248 -14.58 -25.36 -11.34
C ALA A 248 -15.22 -24.56 -12.48
N GLU A 249 -16.51 -24.79 -12.77
CA GLU A 249 -17.22 -24.06 -13.83
C GLU A 249 -17.24 -22.54 -13.60
N ARG A 250 -17.28 -22.07 -12.33
CA ARG A 250 -17.12 -20.64 -12.00
C ARG A 250 -15.71 -20.11 -12.24
N ILE A 251 -14.69 -20.94 -12.12
CA ILE A 251 -13.30 -20.55 -12.41
C ILE A 251 -13.11 -20.46 -13.92
N ASP A 252 -13.55 -21.47 -14.67
CA ASP A 252 -13.43 -21.48 -16.14
C ASP A 252 -14.24 -20.35 -16.79
N LEU A 253 -15.48 -20.11 -16.34
CA LEU A 253 -16.37 -19.08 -16.91
C LEU A 253 -15.97 -17.64 -16.54
N LEU A 254 -15.20 -17.42 -15.45
CA LEU A 254 -14.68 -16.10 -15.06
C LEU A 254 -13.21 -15.88 -15.46
N GLY A 255 -12.49 -16.93 -15.86
CA GLY A 255 -11.13 -16.87 -16.39
C GLY A 255 -10.15 -16.03 -15.56
N GLU A 256 -9.44 -15.11 -16.21
CA GLU A 256 -8.43 -14.26 -15.54
C GLU A 256 -9.04 -13.17 -14.63
N ASP A 257 -10.33 -12.86 -14.79
CA ASP A 257 -10.95 -11.70 -14.15
C ASP A 257 -11.31 -11.93 -12.68
N LEU A 258 -11.23 -13.16 -12.16
CA LEU A 258 -11.52 -13.48 -10.75
C LEU A 258 -10.92 -12.44 -9.77
N ASN A 259 -11.81 -11.93 -8.92
CA ASN A 259 -11.43 -11.09 -7.79
C ASN A 259 -10.75 -11.98 -6.74
N LEU A 260 -9.61 -11.53 -6.18
CA LEU A 260 -8.85 -12.29 -5.18
C LEU A 260 -9.69 -12.65 -3.94
N GLY A 261 -10.67 -11.82 -3.55
CA GLY A 261 -11.58 -12.12 -2.43
C GLY A 261 -12.70 -13.10 -2.76
N LEU A 262 -12.96 -13.35 -4.06
CA LEU A 262 -13.80 -14.45 -4.52
C LEU A 262 -12.95 -15.73 -4.62
N LEU A 263 -11.77 -15.62 -5.25
CA LEU A 263 -10.83 -16.70 -5.43
C LEU A 263 -10.39 -17.29 -4.08
N SER A 264 -10.15 -16.49 -3.04
CA SER A 264 -9.82 -17.00 -1.70
C SER A 264 -10.97 -17.72 -0.99
N ARG A 265 -12.22 -17.59 -1.45
CA ARG A 265 -13.39 -18.33 -0.95
C ARG A 265 -13.66 -19.61 -1.77
N LEU A 266 -13.34 -19.56 -3.06
CA LEU A 266 -13.46 -20.67 -4.00
C LEU A 266 -12.26 -21.63 -3.95
N PHE A 267 -11.07 -21.15 -3.57
CA PHE A 267 -9.84 -21.95 -3.51
C PHE A 267 -9.91 -22.99 -2.40
N ARG A 268 -10.35 -24.19 -2.77
CA ARG A 268 -10.16 -25.43 -2.03
C ARG A 268 -9.00 -26.17 -2.70
N PRO A 269 -7.76 -26.07 -2.19
CA PRO A 269 -6.65 -26.83 -2.75
C PRO A 269 -6.95 -28.32 -2.60
N ASP A 270 -6.54 -29.10 -3.60
CA ASP A 270 -6.77 -30.54 -3.62
C ASP A 270 -6.14 -31.24 -2.38
N PRO A 271 -6.79 -32.23 -1.76
CA PRO A 271 -6.25 -32.92 -0.59
C PRO A 271 -4.88 -33.58 -0.85
N THR A 272 -4.62 -34.09 -2.05
CA THR A 272 -3.32 -34.67 -2.41
C THR A 272 -2.25 -33.59 -2.57
N PHE A 273 -2.62 -32.40 -3.06
CA PHE A 273 -1.71 -31.24 -3.07
C PHE A 273 -1.38 -30.76 -1.65
N LEU A 274 -2.36 -30.71 -0.73
CA LEU A 274 -2.10 -30.41 0.69
C LEU A 274 -1.21 -31.46 1.36
N ALA A 275 -1.42 -32.74 1.08
CA ALA A 275 -0.56 -33.82 1.55
C ALA A 275 0.86 -33.69 0.97
N TRP A 276 1.00 -33.36 -0.32
CA TRP A 276 2.29 -33.12 -0.95
C TRP A 276 3.03 -31.92 -0.35
N VAL A 277 2.37 -30.78 -0.13
CA VAL A 277 2.98 -29.61 0.55
C VAL A 277 3.45 -30.01 1.95
N SER A 278 2.64 -30.77 2.68
CA SER A 278 2.99 -31.24 4.03
C SER A 278 4.21 -32.17 4.02
N SER A 279 4.24 -33.13 3.10
CA SER A 279 5.36 -34.07 2.90
C SER A 279 6.65 -33.36 2.41
N PHE A 280 6.51 -32.36 1.53
CA PHE A 280 7.64 -31.53 1.07
C PHE A 280 8.23 -30.71 2.23
N ILE A 281 7.39 -30.12 3.08
CA ILE A 281 7.84 -29.40 4.27
C ILE A 281 8.51 -30.37 5.26
N GLN A 282 7.93 -31.55 5.52
CA GLN A 282 8.49 -32.55 6.43
C GLN A 282 9.85 -33.08 5.93
N SER A 283 9.96 -33.44 4.64
CA SER A 283 11.21 -33.96 4.05
C SER A 283 12.33 -32.92 3.91
N ARG A 284 12.02 -31.63 4.07
CA ARG A 284 13.01 -30.53 4.11
C ARG A 284 13.26 -29.96 5.50
N SER A 285 12.34 -30.15 6.45
CA SER A 285 12.49 -29.75 7.85
C SER A 285 13.34 -30.77 8.61
N LYS A 286 14.53 -30.36 9.06
CA LYS A 286 15.39 -31.22 9.91
C LYS A 286 14.82 -31.44 11.31
N ASP A 287 13.84 -30.62 11.70
CA ASP A 287 13.39 -30.42 13.07
C ASP A 287 12.17 -31.29 13.43
N GLY A 288 11.82 -32.26 12.58
CA GLY A 288 10.65 -33.13 12.78
C GLY A 288 9.28 -32.42 12.62
N PRO A 289 8.20 -33.00 13.19
CA PRO A 289 6.87 -32.40 13.18
C PRO A 289 6.80 -31.24 14.18
N ARG A 290 6.73 -30.00 13.70
CA ARG A 290 6.66 -28.82 14.56
C ARG A 290 5.30 -28.72 15.29
N GLY A 291 5.34 -28.24 16.53
CA GLY A 291 4.16 -27.89 17.31
C GLY A 291 3.48 -26.60 16.83
N TYR A 292 2.56 -26.09 17.66
CA TYR A 292 1.82 -24.86 17.37
C TYR A 292 2.71 -23.62 17.22
N ALA A 293 2.15 -22.58 16.58
CA ALA A 293 2.78 -21.36 16.06
C ALA A 293 3.97 -20.75 16.84
N ALA A 294 3.94 -20.76 18.18
CA ALA A 294 5.02 -20.23 19.01
C ALA A 294 6.33 -21.02 18.79
N ALA A 295 6.27 -22.34 18.86
CA ALA A 295 7.41 -23.27 18.73
C ALA A 295 7.98 -23.37 17.29
N PHE A 296 7.61 -22.44 16.40
CA PHE A 296 8.22 -22.32 15.09
C PHE A 296 9.59 -21.62 15.14
N TRP A 297 9.78 -20.67 16.07
CA TRP A 297 10.91 -19.75 16.10
C TRP A 297 12.07 -20.14 17.02
N ASP A 298 11.89 -21.16 17.87
CA ASP A 298 12.88 -21.59 18.88
C ASP A 298 14.11 -22.32 18.29
N ASN A 299 14.17 -22.49 16.96
CA ASN A 299 15.23 -23.14 16.17
C ASN A 299 15.80 -22.21 15.06
#